data_AF-A0A433BJD0-F1
#
_entry.id   AF-A0A433BJD0-F1
#
_cell.length_a   1.000
_cell.length_b   1.000
_cell.length_c   1.000
_cell.angle_alpha   90.00
_cell.angle_beta   90.00
_cell.angle_gamma   90.00
#
_symmetry.space_group_name_H-M   'P 1'
#
loop_
_entity.id
_entity.type
_entity.pdbx_description
1 polymer ?
#
loop_
_entity_poly.entity_id
_entity_poly.type
_entity_poly.pdbx_seq_one_letter_code
_entity_poly.pdbx_strand_id
1 'polypeptide(L)'
;MDELPHIEVATRVSVGTVMASVESLVEGIRLIRDEIIMLKSPSEGVSEILSDRFASVMKIFIVETQPTIDRIHRTATTVEQGLKYVVAYYGEDPLSVKIEDLCDTIRSFASALRSAQRDNEAMRWKTLRDKERVEQSTAKVRGSE
;
A
#
# COMPACT_ATOMS: atom_id res chain seq x y z
N MET A 1 -3.03 -8.54 14.36
CA MET A 1 -2.14 -8.51 13.17
C MET A 1 -2.52 -9.60 12.20
N ASP A 2 -2.89 -10.80 12.68
CA ASP A 2 -3.36 -11.88 11.80
C ASP A 2 -4.57 -11.47 10.95
N GLU A 3 -5.45 -10.61 11.48
CA GLU A 3 -6.59 -10.03 10.74
C GLU A 3 -6.21 -8.88 9.79
N LEU A 4 -5.02 -8.27 9.95
CA LEU A 4 -4.53 -7.14 9.15
C LEU A 4 -3.09 -7.39 8.67
N PRO A 5 -2.83 -8.48 7.92
CA PRO A 5 -1.46 -8.94 7.63
C PRO A 5 -0.68 -7.98 6.73
N HIS A 6 -1.37 -7.19 5.91
CA HIS A 6 -0.75 -6.29 4.94
C HIS A 6 -0.59 -4.85 5.45
N ILE A 7 -1.01 -4.56 6.69
CA ILE A 7 -1.05 -3.17 7.16
C ILE A 7 0.34 -2.56 7.30
N GLU A 8 1.34 -3.34 7.70
CA GLU A 8 2.72 -2.85 7.80
C GLU A 8 3.31 -2.51 6.43
N VAL A 9 2.94 -3.25 5.39
CA VAL A 9 3.39 -2.95 4.02
C VAL A 9 2.68 -1.70 3.52
N ALA A 10 1.38 -1.57 3.82
CA ALA A 10 0.57 -0.42 3.41
C ALA A 10 1.09 0.92 3.97
N THR A 11 1.75 0.95 5.13
CA THR A 11 2.36 2.19 5.66
C THR A 11 3.57 2.67 4.86
N ARG A 12 4.15 1.82 4.01
CA ARG A 12 5.41 2.10 3.29
C ARG A 12 5.19 2.41 1.81
N VAL A 13 4.01 2.13 1.28
CA VAL A 13 3.69 2.29 -0.14
C VAL A 13 3.01 3.63 -0.35
N SER A 14 3.66 4.55 -1.07
CA SER A 14 3.04 5.82 -1.42
C SER A 14 2.06 5.66 -2.58
N VAL A 15 0.77 5.88 -2.31
CA VAL A 15 -0.28 5.76 -3.33
C VAL A 15 -0.07 6.80 -4.43
N GLY A 16 0.31 8.02 -4.06
CA GLY A 16 0.59 9.10 -5.01
C GLY A 16 1.69 8.72 -6.01
N THR A 17 2.79 8.11 -5.54
CA THR A 17 3.88 7.64 -6.41
C THR A 17 3.42 6.52 -7.35
N VAL A 18 2.60 5.59 -6.86
CA VAL A 18 2.03 4.52 -7.70
C VAL A 18 1.12 5.11 -8.78
N MET A 19 0.23 6.03 -8.42
CA MET A 19 -0.67 6.69 -9.37
C MET A 19 0.09 7.49 -10.43
N ALA A 20 1.09 8.28 -10.03
CA ALA A 20 1.94 9.01 -10.96
C ALA A 20 2.69 8.08 -11.94
N SER A 21 3.13 6.92 -11.47
CA SER A 21 3.78 5.91 -12.33
C SER A 21 2.80 5.31 -13.35
N VAL A 22 1.54 5.09 -12.94
CA VAL A 22 0.48 4.61 -13.82
C VAL A 22 0.11 5.67 -14.87
N GLU A 23 -0.02 6.93 -14.48
CA GLU A 23 -0.27 8.05 -15.39
C GLU A 23 0.85 8.20 -16.42
N SER A 24 2.10 8.10 -15.99
CA SER A 24 3.27 8.11 -16.90
C SER A 24 3.21 6.99 -17.94
N LEU A 25 2.72 5.81 -17.55
CA LEU A 25 2.57 4.67 -18.47
C LEU A 25 1.44 4.91 -19.50
N VAL A 26 0.32 5.48 -19.06
CA VAL A 26 -0.80 5.87 -19.94
C VAL A 26 -0.35 6.94 -20.93
N GLU A 27 0.35 7.97 -20.44
CA GLU A 27 0.88 9.05 -21.25
C GLU A 27 1.93 8.56 -22.25
N GLY A 28 2.82 7.66 -21.83
CA GLY A 28 3.83 7.06 -22.72
C GLY A 28 3.21 6.38 -23.94
N ILE A 29 2.11 5.64 -23.77
CA ILE A 29 1.40 5.02 -24.91
C ILE A 29 0.71 6.06 -25.79
N ARG A 30 0.17 7.13 -25.19
CA ARG A 30 -0.41 8.24 -25.95
C ARG A 30 0.64 8.88 -26.86
N LEU A 31 1.83 9.17 -26.32
CA LEU A 31 2.95 9.73 -27.07
C LEU A 31 3.39 8.83 -28.24
N ILE A 32 3.50 7.51 -28.02
CA ILE A 32 3.85 6.57 -29.10
C ILE A 32 2.76 6.57 -30.20
N ARG A 33 1.48 6.67 -29.83
CA ARG A 33 0.38 6.75 -30.80
C ARG A 33 0.47 8.02 -31.64
N ASP A 34 0.72 9.16 -31.01
CA ASP A 34 0.86 10.44 -31.68
C ASP A 34 2.04 10.42 -32.67
N GLU A 35 3.18 9.85 -32.26
CA GLU A 35 4.36 9.71 -33.11
C GLU A 35 4.08 8.84 -34.35
N ILE A 36 3.36 7.72 -34.20
CA ILE A 36 2.95 6.88 -35.33
C ILE A 36 2.03 7.64 -36.31
N ILE A 37 1.19 8.55 -35.82
CA ILE A 37 0.31 9.37 -36.66
C ILE A 37 1.13 10.42 -37.41
N MET A 38 2.04 11.11 -36.73
CA MET A 38 2.92 12.12 -37.32
C MET A 38 3.79 11.54 -38.45
N LEU A 39 4.38 10.36 -38.23
CA LEU A 39 5.18 9.63 -39.23
C LEU A 39 4.37 9.11 -40.42
N LYS A 40 3.03 9.06 -40.34
CA LYS A 40 2.14 8.69 -41.45
C LYS A 40 1.65 9.88 -42.27
N SER A 41 1.80 11.11 -41.78
CA SER A 41 1.43 12.30 -42.55
C SER A 41 2.40 12.46 -43.71
N PRO A 42 1.91 12.67 -44.95
CA PRO A 42 2.75 12.81 -46.12
C PRO A 42 3.42 14.18 -46.11
N SER A 43 4.49 14.36 -45.33
CA SER A 43 5.40 15.48 -45.55
C SER A 43 6.26 15.16 -46.77
N GLU A 44 5.97 15.89 -47.84
CA GLU A 44 6.73 15.95 -49.07
C GLU A 44 8.23 16.11 -48.79
N GLY A 45 9.03 15.18 -49.30
CA GLY A 45 10.48 15.27 -49.28
C GLY A 45 11.10 14.68 -48.02
N VAL A 46 11.60 13.46 -48.15
CA VAL A 46 13.05 13.19 -48.12
C VAL A 46 13.19 11.69 -48.38
N SER A 47 13.78 11.39 -49.53
CA SER A 47 14.45 10.14 -49.84
C SER A 47 15.32 9.71 -48.64
N GLU A 48 15.36 8.41 -48.32
CA GLU A 48 16.21 7.78 -47.29
C GLU A 48 15.63 7.61 -45.89
N ILE A 49 14.63 6.74 -45.80
CA ILE A 49 14.44 5.91 -44.62
C ILE A 49 14.24 4.46 -45.09
N LEU A 50 15.30 3.83 -45.61
CA LEU A 50 15.22 2.45 -46.12
C LEU A 50 15.29 1.39 -45.00
N SER A 51 15.42 1.81 -43.73
CA SER A 51 15.57 0.89 -42.58
C SER A 51 14.76 1.25 -41.32
N ASP A 52 14.02 2.37 -41.27
CA ASP A 52 13.19 2.68 -40.11
C ASP A 52 11.99 1.75 -40.05
N ARG A 53 11.86 1.11 -38.89
CA ARG A 53 10.80 0.18 -38.56
C ARG A 53 10.02 0.62 -37.34
N PHE A 54 10.21 1.85 -36.86
CA PHE A 54 9.53 2.38 -35.69
C PHE A 54 8.02 2.28 -35.85
N ALA A 55 7.45 2.85 -36.91
CA ALA A 55 6.00 2.85 -37.10
C ALA A 55 5.41 1.44 -37.32
N SER A 56 6.17 0.48 -37.85
CA SER A 56 5.68 -0.90 -38.03
C SER A 56 5.77 -1.71 -36.74
N VAL A 57 6.88 -1.60 -35.99
CA VAL A 57 7.08 -2.28 -34.71
C VAL A 57 6.19 -1.70 -33.63
N MET A 58 6.10 -0.37 -33.51
CA MET A 58 5.34 0.28 -32.44
C MET A 58 3.83 0.12 -32.57
N LYS A 59 3.32 -0.10 -33.79
CA LYS A 59 1.90 -0.50 -33.97
C LYS A 59 1.61 -1.85 -33.32
N ILE A 60 2.47 -2.84 -33.53
CA ILE A 60 2.31 -4.17 -32.93
C ILE A 60 2.44 -4.06 -31.41
N PHE A 61 3.47 -3.34 -30.94
CA PHE A 61 3.67 -3.08 -29.53
C PHE A 61 2.45 -2.46 -28.85
N ILE A 62 1.83 -1.42 -29.43
CA ILE A 62 0.63 -0.79 -28.86
C ILE A 62 -0.54 -1.78 -28.81
N VAL A 63 -0.77 -2.55 -29.87
CA VAL A 63 -1.86 -3.54 -29.92
C VAL A 63 -1.72 -4.55 -28.78
N GLU A 64 -0.50 -4.99 -28.48
CA GLU A 64 -0.24 -5.97 -27.41
C GLU A 64 -0.25 -5.35 -26.01
N THR A 65 0.28 -4.12 -25.85
CA THR A 65 0.51 -3.52 -24.53
C THR A 65 -0.65 -2.65 -24.03
N GLN A 66 -1.41 -2.00 -24.91
CA GLN A 66 -2.53 -1.13 -24.53
C GLN A 66 -3.53 -1.83 -23.60
N PRO A 67 -4.00 -3.07 -23.86
CA PRO A 67 -4.98 -3.71 -22.99
C PRO A 67 -4.45 -3.93 -21.56
N THR A 68 -3.15 -4.20 -21.44
CA THR A 68 -2.48 -4.38 -20.13
C THR A 68 -2.39 -3.05 -19.40
N ILE A 69 -2.03 -1.96 -20.08
CA ILE A 69 -1.92 -0.62 -19.51
C ILE A 69 -3.29 -0.10 -19.09
N ASP A 70 -4.33 -0.31 -19.91
CA ASP A 70 -5.70 0.04 -19.56
C ASP A 70 -6.19 -0.73 -18.33
N ARG A 71 -5.81 -2.01 -18.20
CA ARG A 71 -6.12 -2.82 -17.02
C ARG A 71 -5.40 -2.29 -15.78
N ILE A 72 -4.12 -1.95 -15.89
CA ILE A 72 -3.35 -1.35 -14.79
C ILE A 72 -4.01 -0.04 -14.35
N HIS A 73 -4.35 0.84 -15.28
CA HIS A 73 -5.01 2.11 -14.99
C HIS A 73 -6.35 1.90 -14.27
N ARG A 74 -7.24 1.04 -14.80
CA ARG A 74 -8.53 0.74 -14.16
C ARG A 74 -8.36 0.18 -12.74
N THR A 75 -7.43 -0.75 -12.55
CA THR A 75 -7.15 -1.33 -11.23
C THR A 75 -6.64 -0.25 -10.27
N ALA A 76 -5.70 0.59 -10.71
CA ALA A 76 -5.14 1.66 -9.90
C ALA A 76 -6.22 2.65 -9.45
N THR A 77 -7.09 3.11 -10.36
CA THR A 77 -8.22 4.00 -10.03
C THR A 77 -9.20 3.34 -9.05
N THR A 78 -9.51 2.05 -9.25
CA THR A 78 -10.43 1.31 -8.35
C THR A 78 -9.85 1.22 -6.95
N VAL A 79 -8.56 0.89 -6.84
CA VAL A 79 -7.85 0.84 -5.55
C VAL A 79 -7.82 2.22 -4.91
N GLU A 80 -7.47 3.27 -5.65
CA GLU A 80 -7.44 4.65 -5.14
C GLU A 80 -8.80 5.07 -4.55
N GLN A 81 -9.90 4.78 -5.24
CA GLN A 81 -11.26 5.06 -4.75
C GLN A 81 -11.58 4.26 -3.47
N GLY A 82 -11.21 2.97 -3.44
CA GLY A 82 -11.38 2.14 -2.25
C GLY A 82 -10.60 2.68 -1.05
N LEU A 83 -9.37 3.16 -1.27
CA LEU A 83 -8.55 3.74 -0.20
C LEU A 83 -9.15 5.05 0.31
N LYS A 84 -9.64 5.92 -0.57
CA LYS A 84 -10.37 7.14 -0.17
C LYS A 84 -11.62 6.80 0.66
N TYR A 85 -12.35 5.76 0.28
CA TYR A 85 -13.48 5.27 1.06
C TYR A 85 -13.06 4.78 2.45
N VAL A 86 -11.96 4.03 2.57
CA VAL A 86 -11.44 3.58 3.87
C VAL A 86 -11.08 4.77 4.76
N VAL A 87 -10.39 5.78 4.22
CA VAL A 87 -10.07 7.01 4.98
C VAL A 87 -11.36 7.67 5.49
N ALA A 88 -12.34 7.87 4.61
CA ALA A 88 -13.64 8.44 4.99
C ALA A 88 -14.42 7.60 6.00
N TYR A 89 -14.34 6.27 5.90
CA TYR A 89 -15.00 5.34 6.82
C TYR A 89 -14.49 5.49 8.26
N TYR A 90 -13.21 5.81 8.44
CA TYR A 90 -12.62 6.11 9.75
C TYR A 90 -12.88 7.54 10.23
N GLY A 91 -13.65 8.34 9.47
CA GLY A 91 -14.02 9.71 9.80
C GLY A 91 -12.98 10.77 9.41
N GLU A 92 -11.91 10.37 8.73
CA GLU A 92 -10.87 11.26 8.23
C GLU A 92 -11.26 11.84 6.87
N ASP A 93 -10.74 13.02 6.52
CA ASP A 93 -10.95 13.60 5.20
C ASP A 93 -9.93 13.02 4.18
N PRO A 94 -10.38 12.33 3.11
CA PRO A 94 -9.50 11.71 2.11
C PRO A 94 -8.66 12.69 1.29
N LEU A 95 -8.95 14.00 1.34
CA LEU A 95 -8.16 15.02 0.66
C LEU A 95 -6.98 15.51 1.50
N SER A 96 -7.07 15.38 2.82
CA SER A 96 -6.05 15.85 3.76
C SER A 96 -5.25 14.72 4.40
N VAL A 97 -5.86 13.55 4.62
CA VAL A 97 -5.22 12.40 5.25
C VAL A 97 -4.83 11.36 4.20
N LYS A 98 -3.55 11.00 4.18
CA LYS A 98 -3.07 9.90 3.34
C LYS A 98 -3.40 8.58 4.01
N ILE A 99 -3.77 7.59 3.19
CA ILE A 99 -4.03 6.23 3.69
C ILE A 99 -2.80 5.62 4.38
N GLU A 100 -1.59 5.99 3.94
CA GLU A 100 -0.31 5.62 4.55
C GLU A 100 -0.26 5.99 6.04
N ASP A 101 -0.68 7.22 6.36
CA ASP A 101 -0.70 7.78 7.71
C ASP A 101 -1.78 7.13 8.58
N LEU A 102 -2.96 6.86 7.99
CA LEU A 102 -4.03 6.11 8.67
C LEU A 102 -3.57 4.68 8.99
N CYS A 103 -2.96 3.99 8.03
CA CYS A 103 -2.41 2.65 8.25
C CYS A 103 -1.31 2.66 9.32
N ASP A 104 -0.47 3.70 9.37
CA ASP A 104 0.57 3.82 10.40
C ASP A 104 -0.02 4.04 11.79
N THR A 105 -1.08 4.84 11.88
CA THR A 105 -1.85 5.04 13.12
C THR A 105 -2.43 3.71 13.62
N ILE A 106 -3.09 2.94 12.74
CA ILE A 106 -3.67 1.64 13.09
C ILE A 106 -2.58 0.63 13.47
N ARG A 107 -1.45 0.61 12.74
CA ARG A 107 -0.28 -0.24 13.06
C ARG A 107 0.27 0.08 14.44
N SER A 108 0.43 1.37 14.75
CA SER A 108 0.92 1.84 16.04
C SER A 108 -0.02 1.46 17.18
N PHE A 109 -1.33 1.64 16.98
CA PHE A 109 -2.34 1.19 17.93
C PHE A 109 -2.27 -0.33 18.18
N ALA A 110 -2.22 -1.14 17.12
CA ALA A 110 -2.15 -2.59 17.23
C ALA A 110 -0.87 -3.07 17.95
N SER A 111 0.24 -2.35 17.76
CA SER A 111 1.49 -2.61 18.49
C SER A 111 1.36 -2.28 19.97
N ALA A 112 0.84 -1.10 20.29
CA ALA A 112 0.62 -0.65 21.66
C ALA A 112 -0.33 -1.58 22.42
N LEU A 113 -1.43 -1.99 21.79
CA LEU A 113 -2.40 -2.92 22.37
C LEU A 113 -1.75 -4.26 22.75
N ARG A 114 -0.92 -4.83 21.86
CA ARG A 114 -0.19 -6.07 22.16
C ARG A 114 0.84 -5.91 23.26
N SER A 115 1.50 -4.75 23.34
CA SER A 115 2.39 -4.48 24.46
C SER A 115 1.61 -4.45 25.77
N ALA A 116 0.52 -3.69 25.81
CA ALA A 116 -0.34 -3.58 26.99
C ALA A 116 -0.91 -4.94 27.42
N GLN A 117 -1.32 -5.80 26.48
CA GLN A 117 -1.78 -7.16 26.78
C GLN A 117 -0.69 -8.00 27.46
N ARG A 118 0.54 -7.99 26.93
CA ARG A 118 1.69 -8.69 27.53
C ARG A 118 2.02 -8.13 28.91
N ASP A 119 2.01 -6.82 29.08
CA ASP A 119 2.30 -6.15 30.35
C ASP A 119 1.22 -6.52 31.40
N ASN A 120 -0.04 -6.53 30.99
CA ASN A 120 -1.16 -6.94 31.85
C ASN A 120 -1.04 -8.40 32.31
N GLU A 121 -0.66 -9.31 31.41
CA GLU A 121 -0.41 -10.71 31.74
C GLU A 121 0.78 -10.87 32.71
N ALA A 122 1.90 -10.19 32.43
CA ALA A 122 3.07 -10.20 33.29
C ALA A 122 2.76 -9.69 34.71
N MET A 123 1.98 -8.61 34.80
CA MET A 123 1.51 -8.05 36.07
C MET A 123 0.60 -9.01 36.82
N ARG A 124 -0.35 -9.67 36.14
CA ARG A 124 -1.21 -10.70 36.75
C ARG A 124 -0.39 -11.83 37.37
N TRP A 125 0.59 -12.35 36.63
CA TRP A 125 1.49 -13.40 37.14
C TRP A 125 2.36 -12.95 38.31
N LYS A 126 2.82 -11.70 38.29
CA LYS A 126 3.58 -11.12 39.41
C LYS A 126 2.72 -11.02 40.66
N THR A 127 1.51 -10.47 40.55
CA THR A 127 0.58 -10.33 41.68
C THR A 127 0.19 -11.69 42.28
N LEU A 128 -0.04 -12.71 41.45
CA LEU A 128 -0.34 -14.07 41.93
C LEU A 128 0.83 -14.65 42.74
N ARG A 129 2.05 -14.56 42.22
CA ARG A 129 3.25 -15.03 42.94
C ARG A 129 3.49 -14.26 44.23
N ASP A 130 3.28 -12.94 44.23
CA ASP A 130 3.45 -12.13 45.43
C ASP A 130 2.43 -12.51 46.51
N LYS A 131 1.18 -12.80 46.13
CA LYS A 131 0.15 -13.33 47.05
C LYS A 131 0.53 -14.69 47.63
N GLU A 132 0.97 -15.64 46.80
CA GLU A 132 1.41 -16.97 47.25
C GLU A 132 2.59 -16.88 48.23
N ARG A 133 3.55 -15.98 47.98
CA ARG A 133 4.70 -15.76 48.87
C ARG A 133 4.29 -15.20 50.23
N VAL A 134 3.35 -14.25 50.25
CA VAL A 134 2.81 -13.69 51.50
C VAL A 134 2.08 -14.77 52.29
N GLU A 135 1.21 -15.55 51.63
CA GLU A 135 0.46 -16.64 52.26
C GLU A 135 1.39 -17.69 52.88
N GLN A 136 2.41 -18.15 52.14
CA GLN A 136 3.41 -19.11 52.65
C GLN A 136 4.20 -18.56 53.85
N SER A 137 4.52 -17.26 53.84
CA SER A 137 5.23 -16.61 54.95
C SER A 137 4.35 -16.55 56.19
N THR A 138 3.08 -16.16 56.04
CA THR A 138 2.12 -16.13 57.15
C THR A 138 1.82 -17.52 57.72
N ALA A 139 1.72 -18.55 56.89
CA ALA A 139 1.49 -19.93 57.33
C ALA A 139 2.68 -20.48 58.15
N LYS A 140 3.91 -20.16 57.76
CA LYS A 140 5.12 -20.60 58.47
C LYS A 140 5.24 -19.96 59.86
N VAL A 141 4.86 -18.69 60.00
CA VAL A 141 4.82 -18.00 61.31
C VAL A 141 3.81 -18.67 62.23
N ARG A 142 2.61 -18.97 61.73
CA ARG A 142 1.52 -19.59 62.52
C ARG A 142 1.78 -21.03 62.95
N GLY A 143 2.58 -21.80 62.21
CA GLY A 143 2.96 -23.17 62.57
C GLY A 143 4.14 -23.27 63.54
N SER A 144 4.70 -22.13 63.97
CA SER A 144 5.84 -22.05 64.90
C SER A 144 5.42 -21.60 66.31
N GLU A 145 4.13 -21.30 66.52
CA GLU A 145 3.48 -21.05 67.81
C GLU A 145 2.75 -22.31 68.30
#